data_AF-A0A1H7ZW89-F1
#
_entry.id   AF-A0A1H7ZW89-F1
#
_cell.length_a   1.000
_cell.length_b   1.000
_cell.length_c   1.000
_cell.angle_alpha   90.00
_cell.angle_beta   90.00
_cell.angle_gamma   90.00
#
_symmetry.space_group_name_H-M   'P 1'
#
loop_
_entity.id
_entity.type
_entity.pdbx_description
1 polymer ?
#
loop_
_entity_poly.entity_id
_entity_poly.type
_entity_poly.pdbx_seq_one_letter_code
_entity_poly.pdbx_strand_id
1 'polypeptide(L)' 'MSRTNFGAKPLMYPQPVLIIGTYDEKGVPNAMNAAWGITTDFKEISISLKAMAESEDLINEEMAAVA' A
#
# COMPACT_ATOMS: atom_id res chain seq x y z
N MET A 1 -30.91 18.49 5.57
CA MET A 1 -29.97 17.66 4.80
C MET A 1 -30.28 16.21 5.13
N SER A 2 -30.68 15.37 4.17
CA SER A 2 -30.94 13.93 4.42
C SER A 2 -29.63 13.15 4.35
N ARG A 3 -29.48 12.12 5.19
CA ARG A 3 -28.31 11.21 5.12
C ARG A 3 -28.41 10.35 3.86
N THR A 4 -27.35 10.31 3.07
CA THR A 4 -27.19 9.39 1.94
C THR A 4 -26.65 8.06 2.44
N ASN A 5 -27.30 6.95 2.09
CA ASN A 5 -26.81 5.60 2.40
C ASN A 5 -25.93 5.10 1.26
N PHE A 6 -24.67 4.78 1.55
CA PHE A 6 -23.70 4.26 0.58
C PHE A 6 -23.58 2.72 0.57
N GLY A 7 -24.36 2.03 1.41
CA GLY A 7 -24.22 0.60 1.67
C GLY A 7 -23.02 0.27 2.55
N ALA A 8 -22.77 -1.02 2.76
CA ALA A 8 -21.60 -1.51 3.51
C ALA A 8 -20.35 -1.47 2.62
N LYS A 9 -19.72 -0.30 2.55
CA LYS A 9 -18.43 -0.10 1.87
C LYS A 9 -17.34 0.21 2.91
N PRO A 10 -16.11 -0.30 2.77
CA PRO A 10 -15.00 0.00 3.68
C PRO A 10 -14.42 1.40 3.40
N LEU A 11 -15.26 2.44 3.46
CA LEU A 11 -14.86 3.82 3.23
C LEU A 11 -14.36 4.42 4.55
N MET A 12 -13.08 4.77 4.59
CA MET A 12 -12.45 5.49 5.70
C MET A 12 -11.96 6.84 5.17
N TYR A 13 -12.14 7.91 5.94
CA TYR A 13 -11.69 9.25 5.59
C TYR A 13 -11.03 9.95 6.79
N PRO A 14 -9.95 10.74 6.60
CA PRO A 14 -9.22 10.89 5.34
C PRO A 14 -8.40 9.63 5.01
N GLN A 15 -8.23 9.35 3.72
CA GLN A 15 -7.27 8.32 3.29
C GLN A 15 -5.89 8.96 3.15
N PRO A 16 -4.81 8.30 3.60
CA PRO A 16 -3.46 8.78 3.38
C PRO A 16 -3.13 8.73 1.88
N VAL A 17 -2.15 9.55 1.48
CA VAL A 17 -1.49 9.45 0.18
C VAL A 17 -0.06 9.03 0.44
N LEU A 18 0.18 7.72 0.50
CA LEU A 18 1.53 7.17 0.63
C LEU A 18 2.12 6.98 -0.77
N ILE A 19 3.37 7.40 -0.96
CA ILE A 19 4.14 7.13 -2.18
C ILE A 19 5.23 6.12 -1.81
N ILE A 20 5.17 4.95 -2.42
CA ILE A 20 6.12 3.86 -2.19
C ILE A 20 7.06 3.83 -3.38
N GLY A 21 8.35 4.06 -3.13
CA GLY A 21 9.41 3.94 -4.12
C GLY A 21 10.11 2.61 -3.97
N THR A 22 10.32 1.89 -5.07
CA THR A 22 11.08 0.64 -5.12
C THR A 22 12.07 0.69 -6.28
N TYR A 23 13.05 -0.21 -6.25
CA TYR A 23 13.96 -0.46 -7.36
C TYR A 23 13.89 -1.94 -7.71
N ASP A 24 13.97 -2.25 -9.01
CA ASP A 24 14.16 -3.64 -9.45
C ASP A 24 15.63 -4.11 -9.31
N GLU A 25 15.90 -5.38 -9.61
CA GLU A 25 17.26 -5.95 -9.57
C GLU A 25 18.25 -5.20 -10.47
N LYS A 26 17.77 -4.55 -11.53
CA LYS A 26 18.57 -3.76 -12.48
C LYS A 26 18.71 -2.31 -12.05
N GLY A 27 18.16 -1.92 -10.90
CA GLY A 27 18.17 -0.57 -10.37
C GLY A 27 17.20 0.38 -11.09
N VAL A 28 16.20 -0.13 -11.81
CA VAL A 28 15.16 0.69 -12.43
C VAL A 28 14.18 1.16 -11.35
N PRO A 29 13.99 2.48 -11.16
CA PRO A 29 13.08 2.99 -10.15
C PRO A 29 11.61 2.79 -10.54
N ASN A 30 10.78 2.49 -9.54
CA ASN A 30 9.32 2.49 -9.63
C ASN A 30 8.72 3.29 -8.47
N ALA A 31 7.54 3.87 -8.67
CA ALA A 31 6.80 4.57 -7.62
C ALA A 31 5.30 4.32 -7.75
N MET A 32 4.64 3.99 -6.64
CA MET A 32 3.20 3.73 -6.59
C MET A 32 2.49 4.50 -5.48
N ASN A 33 1.21 4.82 -5.69
CA ASN A 33 0.35 5.40 -4.66
C ASN A 33 -0.37 4.31 -3.84
N ALA A 34 -0.34 4.43 -2.52
CA ALA A 34 -1.06 3.56 -1.61
C ALA A 34 -1.90 4.36 -0.62
N ALA A 35 -3.20 4.04 -0.60
CA ALA A 35 -4.15 4.61 0.37
C ALA A 35 -4.35 3.70 1.60
N TRP A 36 -3.91 2.43 1.52
CA TRP A 36 -4.14 1.41 2.54
C TRP A 36 -2.84 1.08 3.25
N GLY A 37 -2.38 2.01 4.08
CA GLY A 37 -1.24 1.81 4.97
C GLY A 37 -1.43 2.52 6.30
N ILE A 38 -0.83 1.98 7.35
CA ILE A 38 -0.93 2.49 8.71
C ILE A 38 0.36 2.21 9.50
N THR A 39 0.70 3.08 10.45
CA THR A 39 1.73 2.80 11.45
C THR A 39 1.22 1.74 12.42
N THR A 40 1.88 0.59 12.47
CA THR A 40 1.54 -0.51 13.38
C THR A 40 2.38 -0.50 14.65
N ASP A 41 3.56 0.11 14.61
CA ASP A 41 4.42 0.37 15.78
C ASP A 41 5.27 1.64 15.54
N PHE A 42 6.04 2.08 16.54
CA PHE A 42 6.93 3.23 16.45
C PHE A 42 8.00 3.12 15.35
N LYS A 43 8.30 1.91 14.89
CA LYS A 43 9.30 1.63 13.85
C LYS A 43 8.74 0.83 12.68
N GLU A 44 7.42 0.65 12.61
CA GLU A 44 6.81 -0.23 11.63
C GLU A 44 5.59 0.42 10.98
N ILE A 45 5.48 0.22 9.67
CA ILE A 45 4.28 0.51 8.90
C ILE A 45 3.82 -0.77 8.21
N SER A 46 2.52 -1.01 8.23
CA SER A 46 1.88 -2.06 7.46
C SER A 46 1.20 -1.44 6.24
N ILE A 47 1.43 -2.01 5.07
CA ILE A 47 0.84 -1.59 3.80
C ILE A 47 0.20 -2.80 3.13
N SER A 48 -1.07 -2.67 2.75
CA SER A 48 -1.76 -3.69 1.95
C SER A 48 -1.55 -3.40 0.47
N LEU A 49 -0.73 -4.21 -0.19
CA LEU A 49 -0.44 -4.10 -1.63
C LEU A 49 -1.25 -5.13 -2.42
N LYS A 50 -1.66 -4.72 -3.62
CA LYS A 50 -2.24 -5.65 -4.59
C LYS A 50 -1.11 -6.23 -5.44
N ALA A 51 -1.20 -7.54 -5.67
CA ALA A 51 -0.40 -8.24 -6.66
C ALA A 51 -0.81 -7.73 -8.07
N MET A 52 0.07 -6.94 -8.69
CA MET A 52 -0.04 -6.45 -10.07
C MET A 52 1.25 -6.85 -10.79
N ALA A 53 1.20 -7.11 -12.09
CA ALA A 53 2.33 -7.71 -12.82
C ALA A 53 3.69 -6.98 -12.64
N GLU A 54 3.70 -5.66 -12.47
CA GLU A 54 4.93 -4.88 -12.22
C GLU A 54 5.32 -4.78 -10.73
N SER A 55 4.40 -5.05 -9.82
CA SER A 55 4.66 -5.06 -8.37
C SER A 55 4.97 -6.45 -7.84
N GLU A 56 4.43 -7.51 -8.44
CA GLU A 56 4.60 -8.92 -8.06
C GLU A 56 6.05 -9.39 -8.11
N ASP A 57 6.83 -8.95 -9.11
CA ASP A 57 8.25 -9.28 -9.21
C ASP A 57 9.09 -8.58 -8.12
N LEU A 58 8.63 -7.43 -7.60
CA LEU A 58 9.39 -6.60 -6.65
C LEU A 58 9.05 -6.88 -5.18
N ILE A 59 7.80 -7.21 -4.87
CA ILE A 59 7.33 -7.41 -3.49
C ILE A 59 7.60 -8.82 -2.95
N ASN A 60 7.79 -9.82 -3.81
CA ASN A 60 8.00 -11.20 -3.36
C ASN A 60 9.44 -11.49 -2.89
N GLU A 61 10.43 -10.66 -3.24
CA GLU A 61 11.82 -10.85 -2.78
C GLU A 61 12.14 -10.14 -1.46
N GLU A 62 11.51 -9.00 -1.16
CA GLU A 62 11.78 -8.27 0.10
C GLU A 62 10.87 -8.68 1.27
N MET A 63 9.67 -9.21 1.01
CA MET A 63 8.71 -9.57 2.06
C MET A 63 8.99 -10.92 2.74
N ALA A 64 9.97 -11.69 2.26
CA ALA A 64 10.47 -12.87 2.97
C ALA A 64 11.42 -12.52 4.14
N ALA A 65 11.84 -11.25 4.28
CA ALA A 65 12.77 -10.81 5.31
C ALA A 65 12.11 -10.17 6.55
N VAL A 66 10.77 -10.01 6.57
CA VAL A 66 10.04 -9.39 7.71
C VAL A 66 8.76 -10.18 8.05
N ALA A 67 8.87 -11.51 8.10
CA ALA A 67 7.89 -12.37 8.77
C ALA A 67 8.58 -13.25 9.80
#